data_AF-V6MBY2-F1
#
_entry.id   AF-V6MBY2-F1
#
_cell.length_a   1.000
_cell.length_b   1.000
_cell.length_c   1.000
_cell.angle_alpha   90.00
_cell.angle_beta   90.00
_cell.angle_gamma   90.00
#
_symmetry.space_group_name_H-M   'P 1'
#
loop_
_entity.id
_entity.type
_entity.pdbx_description
1 polymer ?
#
loop_
_entity_poly.entity_id
_entity_poly.type
_entity_poly.pdbx_seq_one_letter_code
_entity_poly.pdbx_strand_id
1 'polypeptide(L)'
;MKISLSTIDRYFEAFMHFAVVETDSSGKNNCLIAASYVGLETSVRAISAGIIESREVQIESKATYSRSTKDKYRRIERPIGLGDVVHGMVLNSRATINGLEEAGGQGDAYIFASDGDLQKAFGEHISSRFGLPNEWLYQYEFLFRKYLKPLQIIRNPMTTMWDALQVVKLSISEEEVLKIVSRAIQDGYLEIPQSIINGTYTKGMNMQEYLRANASILAEKLNEKQPRHTPSQTLHPAIGQMKRIPFPAQAHMIQGLVNTLKYENSVFTCSDMGTGKTIQSIGVAHVMHEQRKNNGSKRGTAVLISAPGITIPKWAKKEIAGTVNAKT
;
A
#
# COMPACT_ATOMS: atom_id res chain seq x y z
N MET A 1 -18.99 -14.51 -20.26
CA MET A 1 -17.70 -14.74 -20.92
C MET A 1 -16.92 -15.79 -20.15
N LYS A 2 -16.27 -16.76 -20.80
CA LYS A 2 -15.50 -17.83 -20.13
C LYS A 2 -14.00 -17.75 -20.42
N ILE A 3 -13.21 -18.10 -19.40
CA ILE A 3 -11.78 -18.41 -19.51
C ILE A 3 -11.60 -19.91 -19.26
N SER A 4 -10.79 -20.57 -20.09
CA SER A 4 -10.57 -22.00 -19.98
C SER A 4 -9.13 -22.42 -20.20
N LEU A 5 -8.79 -23.58 -19.63
CA LEU A 5 -7.50 -24.23 -19.75
C LEU A 5 -7.75 -25.70 -20.09
N SER A 6 -7.20 -26.15 -21.22
CA SER A 6 -7.23 -27.54 -21.65
C SER A 6 -5.91 -28.24 -21.34
N THR A 7 -5.96 -29.39 -20.66
CA THR A 7 -4.87 -30.35 -20.58
C THR A 7 -5.26 -31.64 -21.31
N ILE A 8 -4.30 -32.55 -21.52
CA ILE A 8 -4.52 -33.80 -22.28
C ILE A 8 -5.74 -34.57 -21.76
N ASP A 9 -5.95 -34.60 -20.44
CA ASP A 9 -7.03 -35.40 -19.81
C ASP A 9 -8.18 -34.59 -19.21
N ARG A 10 -8.08 -33.26 -19.14
CA ARG A 10 -9.03 -32.43 -18.37
C ARG A 10 -9.26 -31.07 -19.01
N TYR A 11 -10.49 -30.58 -18.89
CA TYR A 11 -10.89 -29.25 -19.29
C TYR A 11 -11.39 -28.48 -18.07
N PHE A 12 -10.80 -27.32 -17.81
CA PHE A 12 -11.19 -26.44 -16.72
C PHE A 12 -11.75 -25.16 -17.30
N GLU A 13 -12.91 -24.73 -16.79
CA GLU A 13 -13.54 -23.45 -17.17
C GLU A 13 -13.94 -22.64 -15.94
N ALA A 14 -13.86 -21.32 -16.08
CA ALA A 14 -14.35 -20.35 -15.11
C ALA A 14 -15.04 -19.18 -15.83
N PHE A 15 -15.95 -18.52 -15.13
CA PHE A 15 -16.61 -17.31 -15.60
C PHE A 15 -15.65 -16.13 -15.44
N MET A 16 -15.28 -15.48 -16.53
CA MET A 16 -14.31 -14.38 -16.52
C MET A 16 -15.00 -13.05 -16.27
N HIS A 17 -14.41 -12.17 -15.46
CA HIS A 17 -14.86 -10.77 -15.33
C HIS A 17 -14.16 -9.90 -16.38
N PHE A 18 -12.83 -9.92 -16.37
CA PHE A 18 -12.00 -9.23 -17.36
C PHE A 18 -10.66 -9.94 -17.55
N ALA A 19 -10.01 -9.66 -18.68
CA ALA A 19 -8.60 -9.94 -18.93
C ALA A 19 -7.92 -8.71 -19.52
N VAL A 20 -6.68 -8.47 -19.11
CA VAL A 20 -5.82 -7.39 -19.60
C VAL A 20 -4.71 -8.01 -20.41
N VAL A 21 -4.56 -7.57 -21.65
CA VAL A 21 -3.61 -8.14 -22.59
C VAL A 21 -2.73 -7.04 -23.18
N GLU A 22 -1.44 -7.35 -23.26
CA GLU A 22 -0.49 -6.57 -24.04
C GLU A 22 -0.30 -7.24 -25.39
N THR A 23 -0.76 -6.57 -26.43
CA THR A 23 -0.52 -6.96 -27.82
C THR A 23 0.81 -6.39 -28.29
N ASP A 24 1.65 -7.23 -28.90
CA ASP A 24 2.81 -6.76 -29.64
C ASP A 24 2.38 -6.08 -30.96
N SER A 25 3.24 -5.20 -31.47
CA SER A 25 3.15 -4.48 -32.76
C SER A 25 2.82 -5.38 -33.95
N SER A 26 3.17 -6.67 -33.86
CA SER A 26 2.93 -7.70 -34.86
C SER A 26 1.54 -8.35 -34.78
N GLY A 27 0.75 -8.07 -33.73
CA GLY A 27 -0.59 -8.63 -33.49
C GLY A 27 -0.63 -10.13 -33.19
N LYS A 28 0.52 -10.82 -33.16
CA LYS A 28 0.60 -12.29 -33.07
C LYS A 28 0.77 -12.83 -31.65
N ASN A 29 1.36 -12.05 -30.74
CA ASN A 29 1.57 -12.46 -29.35
C ASN A 29 0.73 -11.61 -28.41
N ASN A 30 -0.29 -12.23 -27.83
CA ASN A 30 -1.14 -11.61 -26.81
C ASN A 30 -0.65 -12.04 -25.43
N CYS A 31 0.17 -11.19 -24.82
CA CYS A 31 0.68 -11.43 -23.48
C CYS A 31 -0.41 -11.12 -22.45
N LEU A 32 -0.79 -12.11 -21.64
CA LEU A 32 -1.74 -11.93 -20.55
C LEU A 32 -1.07 -11.20 -19.38
N ILE A 33 -1.50 -9.98 -19.10
CA ILE A 33 -0.98 -9.16 -17.99
C ILE A 33 -1.77 -9.44 -16.71
N ALA A 34 -3.09 -9.54 -16.82
CA ALA A 34 -3.95 -9.91 -15.70
C ALA A 34 -5.24 -10.59 -16.18
N ALA A 35 -5.83 -11.40 -15.31
CA ALA A 35 -7.16 -11.97 -15.50
C ALA A 35 -7.88 -12.09 -14.16
N SER A 36 -9.17 -11.76 -14.14
CA SER A 36 -10.08 -11.95 -13.02
C SER A 36 -11.22 -12.87 -13.46
N TYR A 37 -11.52 -13.87 -12.64
CA TYR A 37 -12.52 -14.90 -12.93
C TYR A 37 -13.08 -15.53 -11.65
N VAL A 38 -14.20 -16.21 -11.78
CA VAL A 38 -14.92 -16.87 -10.69
C VAL A 38 -15.43 -18.23 -11.17
N GLY A 39 -15.38 -19.23 -10.29
CA GLY A 39 -15.83 -20.58 -10.60
C GLY A 39 -15.60 -21.54 -9.44
N LEU A 40 -15.73 -22.83 -9.71
CA LEU A 40 -15.39 -23.88 -8.73
C LEU A 40 -13.92 -23.77 -8.33
N GLU A 41 -13.62 -24.02 -7.06
CA GLU A 41 -12.24 -23.94 -6.52
C GLU A 41 -11.24 -24.72 -7.39
N THR A 42 -11.60 -25.94 -7.81
CA THR A 42 -10.74 -26.79 -8.65
C THR A 42 -10.42 -26.15 -10.00
N SER A 43 -11.41 -25.57 -10.67
CA SER A 43 -11.22 -24.89 -11.97
C SER A 43 -10.42 -23.60 -11.81
N VAL A 44 -10.74 -22.78 -10.81
CA VAL A 44 -10.03 -21.51 -10.54
C VAL A 44 -8.57 -21.78 -10.25
N ARG A 45 -8.27 -22.75 -9.38
CA ARG A 45 -6.91 -23.12 -9.01
C ARG A 45 -6.12 -23.67 -10.21
N ALA A 46 -6.76 -24.50 -11.03
CA ALA A 46 -6.14 -25.06 -12.24
C ALA A 46 -5.81 -23.97 -13.28
N ILE A 47 -6.76 -23.07 -13.56
CA ILE A 47 -6.55 -21.94 -14.49
C ILE A 47 -5.44 -21.03 -13.96
N SER A 48 -5.49 -20.65 -12.69
CA SER A 48 -4.45 -19.80 -12.09
C SER A 48 -3.06 -20.43 -12.15
N ALA A 49 -2.95 -21.72 -11.83
CA ALA A 49 -1.69 -22.46 -11.92
C ALA A 49 -1.21 -22.54 -13.38
N GLY A 50 -2.11 -22.79 -14.34
CA GLY A 50 -1.78 -22.82 -15.76
C GLY A 50 -1.21 -21.49 -16.26
N ILE A 51 -1.82 -20.37 -15.87
CA ILE A 51 -1.29 -19.04 -16.21
C ILE A 51 0.10 -18.86 -15.58
N ILE A 52 0.31 -19.20 -14.31
CA ILE A 52 1.62 -19.11 -13.65
C ILE A 52 2.67 -20.00 -14.34
N GLU A 53 2.28 -21.14 -14.88
CA GLU A 53 3.19 -22.05 -15.59
C GLU A 53 3.43 -21.63 -17.05
N SER A 54 2.85 -20.51 -17.51
CA SER A 54 2.90 -20.04 -18.90
C SER A 54 2.20 -20.97 -19.89
N ARG A 55 1.19 -21.74 -19.43
CA ARG A 55 0.30 -22.48 -20.32
C ARG A 55 -0.67 -21.53 -21.01
N GLU A 56 -1.05 -21.87 -22.23
CA GLU A 56 -2.03 -21.10 -22.98
C GLU A 56 -3.42 -21.26 -22.37
N VAL A 57 -4.09 -20.14 -22.13
CA VAL A 57 -5.50 -20.08 -21.75
C VAL A 57 -6.33 -19.55 -22.90
N GLN A 58 -7.54 -20.07 -23.04
CA GLN A 58 -8.49 -19.62 -24.05
C GLN A 58 -9.52 -18.69 -23.42
N ILE A 59 -9.85 -17.61 -24.12
CA ILE A 59 -10.99 -16.74 -23.77
C ILE A 59 -12.03 -16.87 -24.88
N GLU A 60 -13.26 -17.29 -24.52
CA GLU A 60 -14.39 -17.52 -25.45
C GLU A 60 -14.09 -18.46 -26.62
N SER A 61 -13.11 -19.36 -26.50
CA SER A 61 -12.69 -20.27 -27.59
C SER A 61 -12.26 -19.56 -28.89
N LYS A 62 -11.96 -18.26 -28.84
CA LYS A 62 -11.61 -17.44 -30.01
C LYS A 62 -10.12 -17.12 -30.11
N ALA A 63 -9.45 -16.95 -28.98
CA ALA A 63 -8.04 -16.58 -28.92
C ALA A 63 -7.34 -17.23 -27.72
N THR A 64 -6.08 -17.60 -27.93
CA THR A 64 -5.18 -18.09 -26.89
C THR A 64 -4.31 -16.96 -26.36
N TYR A 65 -4.05 -17.01 -25.06
CA TYR A 65 -3.26 -16.03 -24.33
C TYR A 65 -2.30 -16.75 -23.41
N SER A 66 -1.07 -16.26 -23.29
CA SER A 66 -0.08 -16.78 -22.36
C SER A 66 0.63 -15.64 -21.67
N ARG A 67 1.18 -15.87 -20.48
CA ARG A 67 1.95 -14.86 -19.78
C ARG A 67 3.35 -14.70 -20.36
N SER A 68 3.99 -13.58 -20.06
CA SER A 68 5.44 -13.44 -20.25
C SER A 68 6.19 -14.38 -19.30
N THR A 69 7.14 -15.17 -19.83
CA THR A 69 8.00 -16.05 -19.02
C THR A 69 9.03 -15.26 -18.19
N LYS A 70 9.37 -14.04 -18.61
CA LYS A 70 10.36 -13.16 -17.95
C LYS A 70 9.81 -12.52 -16.68
N ASP A 71 8.51 -12.27 -16.64
CA ASP A 71 7.89 -11.56 -15.52
C ASP A 71 7.35 -12.55 -14.48
N LYS A 72 7.40 -12.15 -13.21
CA LYS A 72 6.75 -12.89 -12.12
C LYS A 72 5.27 -12.53 -12.07
N TYR A 73 4.42 -13.46 -11.68
CA TYR A 73 2.99 -13.24 -11.52
C TYR A 73 2.54 -13.54 -10.10
N ARG A 74 1.56 -12.77 -9.62
CA ARG A 74 0.88 -12.98 -8.34
C ARG A 74 -0.48 -13.61 -8.60
N ARG A 75 -0.89 -14.44 -7.65
CA ARG A 75 -2.20 -15.09 -7.63
C ARG A 75 -2.91 -14.77 -6.35
N ILE A 76 -4.17 -14.39 -6.46
CA ILE A 76 -5.06 -14.07 -5.37
C ILE A 76 -6.29 -14.95 -5.54
N GLU A 77 -6.60 -15.76 -4.52
CA GLU A 77 -7.79 -16.62 -4.48
C GLU A 77 -8.57 -16.30 -3.21
N ARG A 78 -9.86 -16.05 -3.34
CA ARG A 78 -10.75 -15.74 -2.21
C ARG A 78 -12.09 -16.46 -2.35
N PRO A 79 -12.53 -17.24 -1.35
CA PRO A 79 -13.87 -17.82 -1.36
C PRO A 79 -14.91 -16.71 -1.27
N ILE A 80 -15.99 -16.82 -2.04
CA ILE A 80 -17.05 -15.79 -2.09
C ILE A 80 -18.25 -16.08 -1.18
N GLY A 81 -18.20 -17.18 -0.43
CA GLY A 81 -19.27 -17.56 0.52
C GLY A 81 -20.51 -18.18 -0.12
N LEU A 82 -20.45 -18.54 -1.41
CA LEU A 82 -21.51 -19.23 -2.15
C LEU A 82 -21.07 -20.65 -2.50
N GLY A 83 -21.09 -21.55 -1.50
CA GLY A 83 -20.61 -22.93 -1.66
C GLY A 83 -19.11 -22.99 -2.01
N ASP A 84 -18.74 -23.89 -2.92
CA ASP A 84 -17.34 -24.13 -3.36
C ASP A 84 -16.87 -23.15 -4.45
N VAL A 85 -17.48 -21.97 -4.51
CA VAL A 85 -17.14 -20.94 -5.49
C VAL A 85 -16.05 -20.03 -4.94
N VAL A 86 -15.03 -19.82 -5.76
CA VAL A 86 -13.85 -19.03 -5.46
C VAL A 86 -13.67 -17.97 -6.53
N HIS A 87 -13.30 -16.76 -6.11
CA HIS A 87 -12.79 -15.73 -7.01
C HIS A 87 -11.28 -15.88 -7.15
N GLY A 88 -10.81 -16.00 -8.40
CA GLY A 88 -9.41 -16.02 -8.76
C GLY A 88 -9.01 -14.75 -9.49
N MET A 89 -7.82 -14.23 -9.16
CA MET A 89 -7.16 -13.19 -9.92
C MET A 89 -5.69 -13.54 -10.08
N VAL A 90 -5.21 -13.46 -11.31
CA VAL A 90 -3.78 -13.52 -11.63
C VAL A 90 -3.38 -12.20 -12.25
N LEU A 91 -2.25 -11.65 -11.81
CA LEU A 91 -1.73 -10.38 -12.32
C LEU A 91 -0.20 -10.39 -12.34
N ASN A 92 0.38 -9.68 -13.30
CA ASN A 92 1.81 -9.45 -13.35
C ASN A 92 2.27 -8.72 -12.08
N SER A 93 3.36 -9.17 -11.47
CA SER A 93 3.83 -8.62 -10.19
C SER A 93 4.19 -7.14 -10.30
N ARG A 94 4.61 -6.70 -11.49
CA ARG A 94 4.91 -5.30 -11.82
C ARG A 94 3.68 -4.37 -11.82
N ALA A 95 2.49 -4.92 -11.59
CA ALA A 95 1.30 -4.13 -11.28
C ALA A 95 1.24 -3.62 -9.82
N THR A 96 2.20 -4.04 -8.99
CA THR A 96 2.30 -3.65 -7.58
C THR A 96 3.66 -3.05 -7.28
N ILE A 97 3.74 -2.08 -6.36
CA ILE A 97 5.00 -1.44 -5.95
C ILE A 97 5.98 -2.50 -5.43
N ASN A 98 5.55 -3.38 -4.52
CA ASN A 98 6.38 -4.46 -3.99
C ASN A 98 6.93 -5.39 -5.10
N GLY A 99 6.11 -5.70 -6.12
CA GLY A 99 6.56 -6.53 -7.22
C GLY A 99 7.53 -5.82 -8.17
N LEU A 100 7.49 -4.49 -8.26
CA LEU A 100 8.50 -3.68 -8.95
C LEU A 100 9.81 -3.66 -8.16
N GLU A 101 9.76 -3.46 -6.85
CA GLU A 101 10.93 -3.50 -5.96
C GLU A 101 11.64 -4.86 -6.03
N GLU A 102 10.88 -5.97 -5.99
CA GLU A 102 11.40 -7.33 -6.17
C GLU A 102 12.05 -7.56 -7.55
N ALA A 103 11.70 -6.74 -8.55
CA ALA A 103 12.28 -6.76 -9.89
C ALA A 103 13.45 -5.76 -10.05
N GLY A 104 13.91 -5.13 -8.95
CA GLY A 104 15.00 -4.16 -8.94
C GLY A 104 14.57 -2.72 -9.18
N GLY A 105 13.27 -2.40 -9.06
CA GLY A 105 12.71 -1.04 -9.20
C GLY A 105 12.71 -0.48 -10.63
N GLN A 106 13.42 -1.13 -11.55
CA GLN A 106 13.56 -0.73 -12.94
C GLN A 106 12.63 -1.51 -13.88
N GLY A 107 12.20 -0.84 -14.94
CA GLY A 107 11.39 -1.42 -16.01
C GLY A 107 9.92 -1.02 -15.97
N ASP A 108 9.16 -1.71 -16.82
CA ASP A 108 7.76 -1.39 -17.10
C ASP A 108 6.86 -1.62 -15.88
N ALA A 109 5.94 -0.70 -15.62
CA ALA A 109 4.91 -0.84 -14.62
C ALA A 109 3.52 -0.94 -15.26
N TYR A 110 2.63 -1.70 -14.66
CA TYR A 110 1.24 -1.81 -15.10
C TYR A 110 0.32 -1.12 -14.09
N ILE A 111 -0.40 -0.09 -14.50
CA ILE A 111 -1.18 0.76 -13.60
C ILE A 111 -2.65 0.51 -13.89
N PHE A 112 -3.38 0.07 -12.86
CA PHE A 112 -4.80 -0.28 -12.92
C PHE A 112 -5.63 0.83 -12.25
N ALA A 113 -6.51 1.46 -13.01
CA ALA A 113 -7.51 2.40 -12.51
C ALA A 113 -8.87 1.71 -12.53
N SER A 114 -9.24 1.05 -11.43
CA SER A 114 -10.46 0.23 -11.36
C SER A 114 -11.75 1.04 -11.44
N ASP A 115 -11.72 2.27 -10.96
CA ASP A 115 -12.81 3.26 -11.02
C ASP A 115 -12.78 4.11 -12.29
N GLY A 116 -11.78 3.91 -13.15
CA GLY A 116 -11.56 4.69 -14.36
C GLY A 116 -10.85 6.02 -14.15
N ASP A 117 -10.50 6.39 -12.91
CA ASP A 117 -9.70 7.58 -12.62
C ASP A 117 -8.21 7.28 -12.84
N LEU A 118 -7.83 7.32 -14.11
CA LEU A 118 -6.44 7.06 -14.51
C LEU A 118 -5.47 8.10 -13.96
N GLN A 119 -5.89 9.37 -13.86
CA GLN A 119 -5.02 10.44 -13.33
C GLN A 119 -4.66 10.16 -11.89
N LYS A 120 -5.66 9.79 -11.08
CA LYS A 120 -5.43 9.45 -9.68
C LYS A 120 -4.56 8.21 -9.52
N ALA A 121 -4.94 7.10 -10.16
CA ALA A 121 -4.20 5.84 -10.06
C ALA A 121 -2.74 5.98 -10.53
N PHE A 122 -2.53 6.76 -11.60
CA PHE A 122 -1.20 7.06 -12.12
C PHE A 122 -0.40 7.95 -11.15
N GLY A 123 -1.00 9.01 -10.63
CA GLY A 123 -0.36 9.92 -9.70
C GLY A 123 0.06 9.25 -8.41
N GLU A 124 -0.79 8.41 -7.82
CA GLU A 124 -0.47 7.59 -6.64
C GLU A 124 0.70 6.63 -6.94
N HIS A 125 0.69 5.99 -8.11
CA HIS A 125 1.75 5.08 -8.52
C HIS A 125 3.11 5.78 -8.64
N ILE A 126 3.17 6.89 -9.38
CA ILE A 126 4.42 7.65 -9.57
C ILE A 126 4.92 8.22 -8.25
N SER A 127 4.03 8.77 -7.42
CA SER A 127 4.39 9.35 -6.12
C SER A 127 4.97 8.28 -5.20
N SER A 128 4.36 7.08 -5.16
CA SER A 128 4.87 5.97 -4.37
C SER A 128 6.16 5.37 -4.92
N ARG A 129 6.32 5.29 -6.25
CA ARG A 129 7.48 4.65 -6.89
C ARG A 129 8.73 5.52 -6.85
N PHE A 130 8.60 6.82 -7.06
CA PHE A 130 9.72 7.76 -7.20
C PHE A 130 9.79 8.81 -6.09
N GLY A 131 8.90 8.73 -5.08
CA GLY A 131 8.90 9.66 -3.94
C GLY A 131 8.48 11.09 -4.31
N LEU A 132 7.61 11.25 -5.32
CA LEU A 132 7.15 12.57 -5.73
C LEU A 132 6.04 13.11 -4.79
N PRO A 133 5.87 14.44 -4.68
CA PRO A 133 4.83 15.05 -3.84
C PRO A 133 3.40 14.68 -4.27
N ASN A 134 2.51 14.43 -3.30
CA ASN A 134 1.11 14.09 -3.56
C ASN A 134 0.26 15.31 -3.98
N GLU A 135 0.77 16.52 -3.81
CA GLU A 135 0.11 17.78 -4.17
C GLU A 135 -0.09 17.91 -5.68
N TRP A 136 0.71 17.21 -6.48
CA TRP A 136 0.68 17.25 -7.95
C TRP A 136 0.08 15.99 -8.60
N LEU A 137 -0.66 15.21 -7.80
CA LEU A 137 -1.13 13.87 -8.16
C LEU A 137 -1.89 13.84 -9.49
N TYR A 138 -2.78 14.81 -9.74
CA TYR A 138 -3.59 14.87 -10.96
C TYR A 138 -2.85 15.47 -12.16
N GLN A 139 -1.73 16.14 -11.93
CA GLN A 139 -0.92 16.79 -12.97
C GLN A 139 0.07 15.81 -13.62
N TYR A 140 0.44 14.74 -12.93
CA TYR A 140 1.47 13.80 -13.40
C TYR A 140 1.06 13.07 -14.68
N GLU A 141 -0.18 12.59 -14.81
CA GLU A 141 -0.60 11.83 -15.99
C GLU A 141 -0.34 12.60 -17.29
N PHE A 142 -0.66 13.90 -17.29
CA PHE A 142 -0.39 14.77 -18.43
C PHE A 142 1.10 14.90 -18.74
N LEU A 143 1.95 15.08 -17.73
CA LEU A 143 3.41 15.22 -17.89
C LEU A 143 4.05 13.96 -18.50
N PHE A 144 3.55 12.80 -18.10
CA PHE A 144 4.12 11.50 -18.47
C PHE A 144 3.38 10.80 -19.61
N ARG A 145 2.37 11.44 -20.21
CA ARG A 145 1.49 10.83 -21.22
C ARG A 145 2.22 10.15 -22.39
N LYS A 146 3.38 10.66 -22.79
CA LYS A 146 4.21 10.08 -23.87
C LYS A 146 4.83 8.72 -23.51
N TYR A 147 4.92 8.40 -22.22
CA TYR A 147 5.48 7.15 -21.70
C TYR A 147 4.39 6.15 -21.31
N LEU A 148 3.12 6.48 -21.58
CA LEU A 148 1.96 5.64 -21.30
C LEU A 148 1.49 4.93 -22.56
N LYS A 149 1.43 3.60 -22.48
CA LYS A 149 0.81 2.74 -23.50
C LYS A 149 -0.48 2.17 -22.94
N PRO A 150 -1.67 2.56 -23.43
CA PRO A 150 -2.92 1.91 -23.07
C PRO A 150 -2.90 0.42 -23.42
N LEU A 151 -3.40 -0.41 -22.51
CA LEU A 151 -3.51 -1.86 -22.73
C LEU A 151 -4.92 -2.25 -23.15
N GLN A 152 -5.04 -3.36 -23.89
CA GLN A 152 -6.32 -3.88 -24.30
C GLN A 152 -6.98 -4.61 -23.12
N ILE A 153 -8.27 -4.33 -22.90
CA ILE A 153 -9.06 -4.93 -21.82
C ILE A 153 -10.23 -5.68 -22.46
N ILE A 154 -10.24 -6.99 -22.26
CA ILE A 154 -11.32 -7.88 -22.66
C ILE A 154 -12.29 -7.97 -21.49
N ARG A 155 -13.49 -7.38 -21.61
CA ARG A 155 -14.50 -7.37 -20.55
C ARG A 155 -15.61 -8.35 -20.84
N ASN A 156 -16.14 -8.96 -19.79
CA ASN A 156 -17.36 -9.74 -19.90
C ASN A 156 -18.59 -8.80 -19.89
N PRO A 157 -19.41 -8.79 -20.95
CA PRO A 157 -20.59 -7.92 -21.04
C PRO A 157 -21.62 -8.14 -19.92
N MET A 158 -21.58 -9.30 -19.26
CA MET A 158 -22.48 -9.65 -18.16
C MET A 158 -22.02 -9.10 -16.80
N THR A 159 -20.88 -8.39 -16.73
CA THR A 159 -20.32 -7.89 -15.48
C THR A 159 -19.99 -6.41 -15.59
N THR A 160 -20.83 -5.56 -14.98
CA THR A 160 -20.70 -4.09 -15.06
C THR A 160 -19.71 -3.49 -14.07
N MET A 161 -19.27 -4.26 -13.06
CA MET A 161 -18.36 -3.80 -12.01
C MET A 161 -17.02 -3.24 -12.55
N TRP A 162 -16.61 -3.66 -13.75
CA TRP A 162 -15.31 -3.32 -14.33
C TRP A 162 -15.43 -2.49 -15.63
N ASP A 163 -16.59 -1.88 -15.88
CA ASP A 163 -16.84 -1.10 -17.10
C ASP A 163 -15.89 0.10 -17.19
N ALA A 164 -15.65 0.77 -16.05
CA ALA A 164 -14.76 1.91 -15.96
C ALA A 164 -13.26 1.55 -15.94
N LEU A 165 -12.91 0.26 -15.77
CA LEU A 165 -11.52 -0.16 -15.59
C LEU A 165 -10.63 0.36 -16.72
N GLN A 166 -9.55 1.05 -16.40
CA GLN A 166 -8.50 1.42 -17.36
C GLN A 166 -7.17 0.84 -16.92
N VAL A 167 -6.34 0.44 -17.88
CA VAL A 167 -5.01 -0.09 -17.61
C VAL A 167 -4.02 0.46 -18.60
N VAL A 168 -2.92 0.99 -18.07
CA VAL A 168 -1.81 1.51 -18.87
C VAL A 168 -0.51 0.84 -18.46
N LYS A 169 0.40 0.75 -19.41
CA LYS A 169 1.79 0.38 -19.20
C LYS A 169 2.64 1.64 -19.19
N LEU A 170 3.42 1.83 -18.13
CA LEU A 170 4.38 2.90 -17.98
C LEU A 170 5.80 2.36 -18.22
N SER A 171 6.50 2.95 -19.18
CA SER A 171 7.89 2.61 -19.49
C SER A 171 8.76 3.86 -19.38
N ILE A 172 9.35 4.10 -18.20
CA ILE A 172 10.18 5.28 -17.94
C ILE A 172 11.31 4.97 -16.94
N SER A 173 12.44 5.66 -17.09
CA SER A 173 13.55 5.63 -16.13
C SER A 173 13.46 6.73 -15.07
N GLU A 174 14.08 6.52 -13.91
CA GLU A 174 14.14 7.51 -12.83
C GLU A 174 14.83 8.81 -13.28
N GLU A 175 15.88 8.71 -14.10
CA GLU A 175 16.57 9.88 -14.66
C GLU A 175 15.65 10.73 -15.55
N GLU A 176 14.79 10.09 -16.34
CA GLU A 176 13.79 10.81 -17.15
C GLU A 176 12.71 11.45 -16.28
N VAL A 177 12.25 10.76 -15.24
CA VAL A 177 11.30 11.32 -14.27
C VAL A 177 11.87 12.60 -13.65
N LEU A 178 13.11 12.55 -13.15
CA LEU A 178 13.77 13.72 -12.56
C LEU A 178 13.89 14.88 -13.56
N LYS A 179 14.24 14.61 -14.82
CA LYS A 179 14.33 15.63 -15.87
C LYS A 179 12.98 16.29 -16.15
N ILE A 180 11.92 15.48 -16.28
CA ILE A 180 10.56 15.97 -16.57
C ILE A 180 10.03 16.81 -15.41
N VAL A 181 10.14 16.32 -14.18
CA VAL A 181 9.67 17.02 -12.99
C VAL A 181 10.45 18.32 -12.78
N SER A 182 11.78 18.28 -12.90
CA SER A 182 12.62 19.49 -12.75
C SER A 182 12.23 20.56 -13.76
N ARG A 183 12.00 20.18 -15.02
CA ARG A 183 11.54 21.10 -16.05
C ARG A 183 10.15 21.64 -15.75
N ALA A 184 9.22 20.79 -15.34
CA ALA A 184 7.85 21.21 -15.04
C ALA A 184 7.79 22.19 -13.85
N ILE A 185 8.68 22.05 -12.86
CA ILE A 185 8.84 23.04 -11.78
C ILE A 185 9.41 24.35 -12.32
N GLN A 186 10.47 24.30 -13.15
CA GLN A 186 11.10 25.50 -13.74
C GLN A 186 10.16 26.28 -14.66
N ASP A 187 9.35 25.57 -15.45
CA ASP A 187 8.37 26.14 -16.37
C ASP A 187 7.10 26.62 -15.63
N GLY A 188 7.01 26.41 -14.31
CA GLY A 188 5.89 26.84 -13.47
C GLY A 188 4.63 25.98 -13.57
N TYR A 189 4.69 24.84 -14.27
CA TYR A 189 3.55 23.91 -14.36
C TYR A 189 3.31 23.14 -13.05
N LEU A 190 4.40 22.74 -12.37
CA LEU A 190 4.36 22.18 -11.02
C LEU A 190 4.67 23.28 -10.01
N GLU A 191 3.63 23.81 -9.38
CA GLU A 191 3.77 24.92 -8.44
C GLU A 191 4.21 24.41 -7.07
N ILE A 192 5.25 25.04 -6.52
CA ILE A 192 5.67 24.84 -5.13
C ILE A 192 4.77 25.72 -4.26
N PRO A 193 4.02 25.16 -3.30
CA PRO A 193 3.17 25.94 -2.41
C PRO A 193 3.97 27.03 -1.69
N GLN A 194 3.42 28.24 -1.64
CA GLN A 194 4.06 29.33 -0.91
C GLN A 194 4.07 29.05 0.60
N SER A 195 5.19 29.35 1.24
CA SER A 195 5.40 29.21 2.68
C SER A 195 5.57 30.59 3.30
N ILE A 196 4.91 30.84 4.43
CA ILE A 196 5.06 32.10 5.19
C ILE A 196 6.50 32.19 5.71
N ILE A 197 7.04 31.06 6.16
CA ILE A 197 8.41 30.93 6.64
C ILE A 197 9.28 30.51 5.46
N ASN A 198 10.22 31.36 5.07
CA ASN A 198 11.12 31.14 3.94
C ASN A 198 12.44 30.55 4.40
N GLY A 199 12.83 29.45 3.75
CA GLY A 199 14.15 28.85 3.95
C GLY A 199 15.26 29.69 3.33
N THR A 200 16.47 29.56 3.85
CA THR A 200 17.70 30.04 3.20
C THR A 200 18.29 28.94 2.34
N TYR A 201 18.50 29.23 1.06
CA TYR A 201 19.23 28.36 0.14
C TYR A 201 20.32 29.15 -0.56
N THR A 202 21.55 28.71 -0.42
CA THR A 202 22.68 29.22 -1.20
C THR A 202 23.08 28.17 -2.20
N LYS A 203 23.25 28.58 -3.47
CA LYS A 203 23.68 27.69 -4.54
C LYS A 203 25.00 27.01 -4.15
N GLY A 204 25.03 25.68 -4.25
CA GLY A 204 26.18 24.86 -3.86
C GLY A 204 26.11 24.27 -2.46
N MET A 205 25.11 24.63 -1.64
CA MET A 205 24.87 23.97 -0.36
C MET A 205 24.58 22.48 -0.56
N ASN A 206 25.23 21.63 0.23
CA ASN A 206 24.81 20.24 0.37
C ASN A 206 23.62 20.11 1.35
N MET A 207 23.03 18.92 1.43
CA MET A 207 21.85 18.69 2.27
C MET A 207 22.10 18.98 3.76
N GLN A 208 23.30 18.67 4.27
CA GLN A 208 23.63 18.89 5.68
C GLN A 208 23.75 20.39 6.00
N GLU A 209 24.38 21.16 5.13
CA GLU A 209 24.49 22.61 5.23
C GLU A 209 23.12 23.27 5.16
N TYR A 210 22.28 22.82 4.21
CA TYR A 210 20.90 23.30 4.08
C TYR A 210 20.09 23.04 5.36
N LEU A 211 20.13 21.82 5.91
CA LEU A 211 19.43 21.49 7.14
C LEU A 211 19.93 22.31 8.34
N ARG A 212 21.24 22.55 8.43
CA ARG A 212 21.83 23.37 9.50
C ARG A 212 21.42 24.83 9.38
N ALA A 213 21.49 25.41 8.17
CA ALA A 213 21.09 26.79 7.91
C ALA A 213 19.59 27.03 8.19
N ASN A 214 18.77 26.01 7.97
CA ASN A 214 17.32 26.08 8.14
C ASN A 214 16.81 25.47 9.44
N ALA A 215 17.66 25.08 10.39
CA ALA A 215 17.25 24.34 11.59
C ALA A 215 16.23 25.11 12.44
N SER A 216 16.44 26.42 12.64
CA SER A 216 15.51 27.30 13.38
C SER A 216 14.18 27.47 12.64
N ILE A 217 14.23 27.70 11.33
CA ILE A 217 13.06 27.82 10.45
C ILE A 217 12.20 26.54 10.48
N LEU A 218 12.86 25.38 10.39
CA LEU A 218 12.19 24.09 10.48
C LEU A 218 11.56 23.86 11.86
N ALA A 219 12.24 24.30 12.94
CA ALA A 219 11.70 24.22 14.30
C ALA A 219 10.49 25.14 14.49
N GLU A 220 10.51 26.35 13.95
CA GLU A 220 9.37 27.29 13.98
C GLU A 220 8.17 26.73 13.23
N LYS A 221 8.39 26.19 12.02
CA LYS A 221 7.34 25.51 11.26
C LYS A 221 6.80 24.26 11.97
N LEU A 222 7.64 23.57 12.73
CA LEU A 222 7.19 22.45 13.56
C LEU A 222 6.34 22.94 14.74
N ASN A 223 6.66 24.09 15.33
CA ASN A 223 5.91 24.69 16.43
C ASN A 223 4.51 25.16 16.01
N GLU A 224 4.27 25.47 14.73
CA GLU A 224 2.91 25.70 14.22
C GLU A 224 2.00 24.48 14.45
N LYS A 225 2.57 23.27 14.47
CA LYS A 225 1.85 22.05 14.84
C LYS A 225 1.92 21.82 16.34
N GLN A 226 0.88 22.28 17.03
CA GLN A 226 0.74 22.07 18.48
C GLN A 226 0.78 20.57 18.84
N PRO A 227 1.60 20.18 19.83
CA PRO A 227 1.65 18.79 20.27
C PRO A 227 0.31 18.37 20.87
N ARG A 228 -0.11 17.12 20.59
CA ARG A 228 -1.37 16.57 21.09
C ARG A 228 -1.35 16.22 22.57
N HIS A 229 -0.19 16.31 23.21
CA HIS A 229 -0.01 16.18 24.65
C HIS A 229 1.20 16.98 25.11
N THR A 230 1.09 17.67 26.23
CA THR A 230 2.21 18.34 26.89
C THR A 230 2.40 17.81 28.31
N PRO A 231 3.61 17.90 28.90
CA PRO A 231 3.84 17.48 30.28
C PRO A 231 2.98 18.20 31.33
N SER A 232 2.49 19.40 31.03
CA SER A 232 1.58 20.16 31.88
C SER A 232 0.13 19.62 31.89
N GLN A 233 -0.23 18.76 30.93
CA GLN A 233 -1.57 18.17 30.85
C GLN A 233 -1.70 16.90 31.68
N THR A 234 -2.91 16.65 32.17
CA THR A 234 -3.23 15.49 33.00
C THR A 234 -3.08 14.19 32.23
N LEU A 235 -2.52 13.18 32.89
CA LEU A 235 -2.45 11.81 32.39
C LEU A 235 -3.76 11.06 32.65
N HIS A 236 -4.11 10.13 31.75
CA HIS A 236 -5.25 9.25 31.96
C HIS A 236 -5.00 8.34 33.17
N PRO A 237 -5.96 8.22 34.13
CA PRO A 237 -5.75 7.46 35.37
C PRO A 237 -5.33 6.00 35.16
N ALA A 238 -5.83 5.36 34.10
CA ALA A 238 -5.46 3.99 33.75
C ALA A 238 -3.94 3.76 33.58
N ILE A 239 -3.18 4.79 33.19
CA ILE A 239 -1.70 4.68 33.07
C ILE A 239 -1.08 4.41 34.45
N GLY A 240 -1.57 5.07 35.50
CA GLY A 240 -1.13 4.87 36.88
C GLY A 240 -1.65 3.59 37.53
N GLN A 241 -2.63 2.91 36.91
CA GLN A 241 -3.24 1.66 37.39
C GLN A 241 -2.63 0.41 36.75
N MET A 242 -1.68 0.57 35.83
CA MET A 242 -0.92 -0.53 35.25
C MET A 242 -0.14 -1.27 36.34
N LYS A 243 0.00 -2.60 36.24
CA LYS A 243 0.77 -3.41 37.21
C LYS A 243 2.21 -2.92 37.33
N ARG A 244 2.79 -2.60 36.18
CA ARG A 244 4.10 -1.96 36.07
C ARG A 244 3.87 -0.50 35.69
N ILE A 245 4.04 0.39 36.65
CA ILE A 245 3.85 1.83 36.47
C ILE A 245 4.97 2.36 35.55
N PRO A 246 4.64 3.02 34.42
CA PRO A 246 5.64 3.62 33.54
C PRO A 246 6.38 4.78 34.22
N PHE A 247 7.63 5.02 33.82
CA PHE A 247 8.33 6.25 34.21
C PHE A 247 7.59 7.50 33.67
N PRO A 248 7.74 8.68 34.29
CA PRO A 248 7.01 9.89 33.89
C PRO A 248 7.08 10.19 32.39
N ALA A 249 8.28 10.14 31.79
CA ALA A 249 8.45 10.35 30.35
C ALA A 249 7.67 9.32 29.51
N GLN A 250 7.67 8.04 29.92
CA GLN A 250 6.91 6.99 29.25
C GLN A 250 5.40 7.21 29.40
N ALA A 251 4.93 7.69 30.56
CA ALA A 251 3.53 7.98 30.80
C ALA A 251 3.02 9.14 29.93
N HIS A 252 3.78 10.23 29.81
CA HIS A 252 3.45 11.31 28.87
C HIS A 252 3.50 10.85 27.42
N MET A 253 4.46 10.00 27.05
CA MET A 253 4.47 9.38 25.71
C MET A 253 3.23 8.54 25.45
N ILE A 254 2.81 7.67 26.38
CA ILE A 254 1.57 6.89 26.26
C ILE A 254 0.38 7.82 26.04
N GLN A 255 0.27 8.90 26.83
CA GLN A 255 -0.82 9.86 26.70
C GLN A 255 -0.82 10.57 25.34
N GLY A 256 0.36 10.98 24.85
CA GLY A 256 0.52 11.58 23.52
C GLY A 256 0.12 10.63 22.39
N LEU A 257 0.54 9.36 22.48
CA LEU A 257 0.16 8.32 21.51
C LEU A 257 -1.35 8.06 21.52
N VAL A 258 -1.97 7.94 22.69
CA VAL A 258 -3.42 7.78 22.85
C VAL A 258 -4.19 8.98 22.28
N ASN A 259 -3.76 10.20 22.62
CA ASN A 259 -4.38 11.42 22.07
C ASN A 259 -4.24 11.48 20.56
N THR A 260 -3.12 10.99 20.02
CA THR A 260 -2.90 10.94 18.57
C THR A 260 -3.90 10.00 17.88
N LEU A 261 -4.09 8.80 18.45
CA LEU A 261 -5.03 7.80 17.93
C LEU A 261 -6.52 8.18 18.03
N LYS A 262 -6.86 9.29 18.71
CA LYS A 262 -8.24 9.83 18.68
C LYS A 262 -8.57 10.56 17.38
N TYR A 263 -7.56 11.08 16.69
CA TYR A 263 -7.74 11.84 15.45
C TYR A 263 -7.18 11.12 14.22
N GLU A 264 -6.23 10.19 14.42
CA GLU A 264 -5.53 9.50 13.34
C GLU A 264 -5.69 7.99 13.48
N ASN A 265 -5.68 7.28 12.35
CA ASN A 265 -5.78 5.83 12.34
C ASN A 265 -4.46 5.12 12.69
N SER A 266 -3.35 5.85 12.77
CA SER A 266 -2.02 5.30 13.05
C SER A 266 -1.13 6.30 13.81
N VAL A 267 -0.20 5.79 14.59
CA VAL A 267 0.83 6.58 15.26
C VAL A 267 2.16 5.84 15.29
N PHE A 268 3.26 6.57 15.16
CA PHE A 268 4.62 6.05 15.27
C PHE A 268 5.27 6.49 16.58
N THR A 269 6.02 5.58 17.20
CA THR A 269 6.84 5.89 18.38
C THR A 269 8.32 5.72 18.04
N CYS A 270 9.02 6.83 17.79
CA CYS A 270 10.42 6.86 17.38
C CYS A 270 11.36 7.09 18.58
N SER A 271 11.29 6.21 19.57
CA SER A 271 12.10 6.30 20.79
C SER A 271 13.38 5.47 20.68
N ASP A 272 14.46 5.89 21.34
CA ASP A 272 15.74 5.17 21.36
C ASP A 272 15.62 3.74 21.92
N MET A 273 16.60 2.89 21.63
CA MET A 273 16.68 1.54 22.22
C MET A 273 16.82 1.64 23.75
N GLY A 274 16.11 0.76 24.48
CA GLY A 274 16.12 0.76 25.95
C GLY A 274 15.13 1.71 26.63
N THR A 275 14.51 2.65 25.92
CA THR A 275 13.57 3.64 26.51
C THR A 275 12.18 3.11 26.86
N GLY A 276 11.91 1.82 26.61
CA GLY A 276 10.64 1.17 26.98
C GLY A 276 9.51 1.30 25.94
N LYS A 277 9.81 1.18 24.65
CA LYS A 277 8.78 1.14 23.58
C LYS A 277 7.69 0.09 23.82
N THR A 278 8.06 -1.05 24.41
CA THR A 278 7.12 -2.13 24.74
C THR A 278 6.11 -1.70 25.80
N ILE A 279 6.55 -1.13 26.92
CA ILE A 279 5.62 -0.63 27.96
C ILE A 279 4.76 0.53 27.44
N GLN A 280 5.30 1.38 26.56
CA GLN A 280 4.53 2.43 25.89
C GLN A 280 3.39 1.81 25.05
N SER A 281 3.70 0.81 24.23
CA SER A 281 2.70 0.13 23.37
C SER A 281 1.62 -0.57 24.19
N ILE A 282 2.00 -1.26 25.27
CA ILE A 282 1.06 -1.92 26.19
C ILE A 282 0.19 -0.89 26.92
N GLY A 283 0.78 0.22 27.36
CA GLY A 283 0.07 1.32 28.01
C GLY A 283 -0.99 1.95 27.10
N VAL A 284 -0.69 2.17 25.82
CA VAL A 284 -1.67 2.66 24.83
C VAL A 284 -2.85 1.69 24.73
N ALA A 285 -2.57 0.39 24.52
CA ALA A 285 -3.60 -0.64 24.44
C ALA A 285 -4.47 -0.70 25.71
N HIS A 286 -3.86 -0.56 26.88
CA HIS A 286 -4.56 -0.56 28.16
C HIS A 286 -5.48 0.64 28.33
N VAL A 287 -5.00 1.85 28.03
CA VAL A 287 -5.81 3.07 28.09
C VAL A 287 -7.00 2.98 27.12
N MET A 288 -6.78 2.49 25.89
CA MET A 288 -7.86 2.28 24.93
C MET A 288 -8.88 1.24 25.43
N HIS A 289 -8.42 0.18 26.12
CA HIS A 289 -9.29 -0.81 26.74
C HIS A 289 -10.17 -0.20 27.83
N GLU A 290 -9.59 0.55 28.77
CA GLU A 290 -10.34 1.19 29.84
C GLU A 290 -11.32 2.25 29.30
N GLN A 291 -10.94 3.02 28.28
CA GLN A 291 -11.86 3.97 27.63
C GLN A 291 -13.08 3.27 27.01
N ARG A 292 -12.88 2.15 26.31
CA ARG A 292 -14.00 1.37 25.75
C ARG A 292 -14.91 0.79 26.84
N LYS A 293 -14.31 0.29 27.92
CA LYS A 293 -15.05 -0.25 29.07
C LYS A 293 -15.88 0.83 29.75
N ASN A 294 -15.32 2.02 29.96
CA ASN A 294 -16.02 3.18 30.53
C ASN A 294 -17.17 3.65 29.64
N ASN A 295 -17.05 3.47 28.31
CA ASN A 295 -18.12 3.76 27.35
C ASN A 295 -19.17 2.62 27.23
N GLY A 296 -19.19 1.67 28.17
CA GLY A 296 -20.20 0.59 28.21
C GLY A 296 -19.95 -0.57 27.24
N SER A 297 -18.78 -0.66 26.61
CA SER A 297 -18.46 -1.78 25.73
C SER A 297 -18.40 -3.11 26.50
N LYS A 298 -19.22 -4.08 26.08
CA LYS A 298 -19.19 -5.47 26.60
C LYS A 298 -17.95 -6.25 26.14
N ARG A 299 -17.27 -5.77 25.10
CA ARG A 299 -16.05 -6.39 24.55
C ARG A 299 -14.83 -5.51 24.84
N GLY A 300 -13.73 -6.16 25.20
CA GLY A 300 -12.45 -5.49 25.41
C GLY A 300 -11.79 -4.99 24.13
N THR A 301 -10.57 -4.49 24.24
CA THR A 301 -9.74 -4.13 23.09
C THR A 301 -8.95 -5.35 22.66
N ALA A 302 -9.24 -5.88 21.47
CA ALA A 302 -8.41 -6.89 20.84
C ALA A 302 -7.23 -6.21 20.15
N VAL A 303 -6.02 -6.68 20.41
CA VAL A 303 -4.78 -6.13 19.85
C VAL A 303 -4.00 -7.26 19.21
N LEU A 304 -3.65 -7.10 17.93
CA LEU A 304 -2.71 -7.95 17.24
C LEU A 304 -1.31 -7.36 17.35
N ILE A 305 -0.35 -8.15 17.85
CA ILE A 305 1.06 -7.75 17.95
C ILE A 305 1.84 -8.56 16.92
N SER A 306 2.58 -7.85 16.07
CA SER A 306 3.57 -8.44 15.17
C SER A 306 4.96 -8.09 15.67
N ALA A 307 5.80 -9.10 15.90
CA ALA A 307 7.16 -8.94 16.39
C ALA A 307 8.05 -10.10 15.87
N PRO A 308 9.38 -9.94 15.83
CA PRO A 308 10.28 -11.04 15.48
C PRO A 308 10.03 -12.27 16.36
N GLY A 309 10.01 -13.47 15.76
CA GLY A 309 9.58 -14.71 16.43
C GLY A 309 10.29 -14.99 17.76
N ILE A 310 11.59 -14.69 17.83
CA ILE A 310 12.41 -14.85 19.04
C ILE A 310 11.94 -13.98 20.23
N THR A 311 11.23 -12.88 19.99
CA THR A 311 10.76 -11.96 21.03
C THR A 311 9.35 -12.29 21.52
N ILE A 312 8.55 -13.03 20.74
CA ILE A 312 7.14 -13.32 21.06
C ILE A 312 6.98 -13.96 22.45
N PRO A 313 7.79 -14.97 22.85
CA PRO A 313 7.67 -15.57 24.19
C PRO A 313 7.93 -14.56 25.31
N LYS A 314 8.89 -13.64 25.11
CA LYS A 314 9.21 -12.57 26.08
C LYS A 314 8.05 -11.57 26.17
N TRP A 315 7.47 -11.17 25.04
CA TRP A 315 6.31 -10.29 24.99
C TRP A 315 5.14 -10.88 25.79
N ALA A 316 4.76 -12.12 25.52
CA ALA A 316 3.62 -12.76 26.19
C ALA A 316 3.87 -12.93 27.70
N LYS A 317 4.98 -13.58 28.09
CA LYS A 317 5.20 -14.03 29.47
C LYS A 317 5.71 -12.95 30.41
N LYS A 318 6.54 -12.01 29.92
CA LYS A 318 7.20 -11.01 30.76
C LYS A 318 6.59 -9.63 30.59
N GLU A 319 6.46 -9.18 29.35
CA GLU A 319 6.08 -7.79 29.09
C GLU A 319 4.59 -7.58 29.29
N ILE A 320 3.72 -8.34 28.61
CA ILE A 320 2.26 -8.17 28.68
C ILE A 320 1.75 -8.63 30.06
N ALA A 321 2.01 -9.88 30.43
CA ALA A 321 1.54 -10.43 31.70
C ALA A 321 2.06 -9.67 32.94
N GLY A 322 3.28 -9.12 32.85
CA GLY A 322 3.90 -8.32 33.90
C GLY A 322 3.45 -6.86 33.95
N THR A 323 2.92 -6.31 32.84
CA THR A 323 2.53 -4.89 32.77
C THR A 323 1.03 -4.69 32.99
N VAL A 324 0.18 -5.60 32.53
CA VAL A 324 -1.28 -5.50 32.62
C VAL A 324 -1.96 -6.84 32.95
N ASN A 325 -3.23 -6.79 33.32
CA ASN A 325 -4.08 -7.98 33.42
C ASN A 325 -4.73 -8.27 32.06
N ALA A 326 -3.98 -8.89 31.15
CA ALA A 326 -4.49 -9.31 29.83
C ALA A 326 -4.54 -10.83 29.70
N LYS A 327 -5.55 -11.34 29.00
CA LYS A 327 -5.55 -12.72 28.49
C LYS A 327 -4.74 -12.72 27.19
N THR A 328 -3.60 -13.39 27.21
CA THR A 328 -2.69 -13.56 26.06
C THR A 328 -2.94 -14.88 25.35
#